data_AF-A0A1N6QMY6-F1
#
_entry.id   AF-A0A1N6QMY6-F1
#
_cell.length_a   1.000
_cell.length_b   1.000
_cell.length_c   1.000
_cell.angle_alpha   90.00
_cell.angle_beta   90.00
_cell.angle_gamma   90.00
#
_symmetry.space_group_name_H-M   'P 1'
#
loop_
_entity.id
_entity.type
_entity.pdbx_description
1 polymer ?
#
loop_
_entity_poly.entity_id
_entity_poly.type
_entity_poly.pdbx_seq_one_letter_code
_entity_poly.pdbx_strand_id
1 'polypeptide(L)'
;MTKVMISLSNDAPAIRLPQAELDKLGLKAGDVVDFVVRDGRGMIETARPKLAPSLADIVAEIRRLGPENEPPTVDWGPDVGSERFYDHE
;
A
#
# COMPACT_ATOMS: atom_id res chain seq x y z
N MET A 1 -12.61 -3.44 28.47
CA MET A 1 -11.31 -2.76 28.63
C MET A 1 -10.25 -3.83 28.80
N THR A 2 -9.36 -3.96 27.83
CA THR A 2 -8.33 -5.01 27.80
C THR A 2 -7.00 -4.41 28.22
N LYS A 3 -6.37 -4.95 29.26
CA LYS A 3 -5.04 -4.51 29.70
C LYS A 3 -3.99 -5.18 28.83
N VAL A 4 -3.04 -4.39 28.31
CA VAL A 4 -1.92 -4.87 27.50
C VAL A 4 -0.61 -4.35 28.08
N MET A 5 0.49 -5.05 27.80
CA MET A 5 1.82 -4.70 28.26
C MET A 5 2.66 -4.25 27.06
N ILE A 6 3.52 -3.26 27.28
CA ILE A 6 4.61 -2.91 26.37
C ILE A 6 5.79 -3.83 26.70
N SER A 7 6.29 -4.57 25.72
CA SER A 7 7.46 -5.45 25.83
C SER A 7 8.55 -5.01 24.86
N LEU A 8 9.79 -5.42 25.10
CA LEU A 8 10.87 -5.29 24.11
C LEU A 8 10.71 -6.39 23.05
N SER A 9 10.75 -6.00 21.77
CA SER A 9 11.03 -6.90 20.65
C SER A 9 12.50 -6.76 20.24
N ASN A 10 12.95 -7.52 19.24
CA ASN A 10 14.36 -7.55 18.83
C ASN A 10 14.94 -6.16 18.52
N ASP A 11 14.11 -5.25 17.98
CA ASP A 11 14.58 -3.93 17.51
C ASP A 11 13.88 -2.74 18.19
N ALA A 12 12.70 -2.93 18.80
CA ALA A 12 11.92 -1.83 19.38
C ALA A 12 10.90 -2.27 20.45
N PRO A 13 10.41 -1.36 21.31
CA PRO A 13 9.24 -1.62 22.14
C PRO A 13 8.00 -1.93 21.29
N ALA A 14 7.20 -2.91 21.73
CA ALA A 14 5.99 -3.36 21.05
C ALA A 14 4.85 -3.60 22.05
N ILE A 15 3.61 -3.42 21.59
CA ILE A 15 2.41 -3.77 22.36
C ILE A 15 1.85 -5.08 21.82
N ARG A 16 1.66 -6.06 22.70
CA ARG A 16 0.99 -7.30 22.32
C ARG A 16 -0.53 -7.14 22.39
N LEU A 17 -1.18 -7.16 21.24
CA LEU A 17 -2.64 -7.15 21.15
C LEU A 17 -3.17 -8.60 21.11
N PRO A 18 -4.17 -8.95 21.95
CA PRO A 18 -4.84 -10.25 21.83
C PRO A 18 -5.51 -10.41 20.47
N GLN A 19 -5.53 -11.63 19.93
CA GLN A 19 -6.15 -11.91 18.63
C GLN A 19 -7.60 -11.42 18.54
N ALA A 20 -8.38 -11.60 19.61
CA ALA A 20 -9.76 -11.14 19.67
C ALA A 20 -9.93 -9.62 19.53
N GLU A 21 -8.92 -8.81 19.84
CA GLU A 21 -8.96 -7.36 19.60
C GLU A 21 -8.52 -7.02 18.17
N LEU A 22 -7.56 -7.76 17.60
CA LEU A 22 -7.20 -7.63 16.18
C LEU A 22 -8.38 -7.95 15.27
N ASP A 23 -9.14 -9.01 15.57
CA ASP A 23 -10.30 -9.41 14.79
C ASP A 23 -11.40 -8.34 14.79
N LYS A 24 -11.65 -7.70 15.95
CA LYS A 24 -12.60 -6.57 16.05
C LYS A 24 -12.14 -5.34 15.27
N LEU A 25 -10.83 -5.12 15.20
CA LEU A 25 -10.23 -4.04 14.42
C LEU A 25 -10.10 -4.38 12.93
N GLY A 26 -10.36 -5.64 12.54
CA GLY A 26 -10.17 -6.10 11.17
C GLY A 26 -8.70 -6.13 10.73
N LEU A 27 -7.77 -6.25 11.67
CA LEU A 27 -6.33 -6.23 11.43
C LEU A 27 -5.75 -7.64 11.45
N LYS A 28 -4.69 -7.85 10.66
CA LYS A 28 -3.86 -9.06 10.66
C LYS A 28 -2.38 -8.72 10.77
N ALA A 29 -1.57 -9.73 11.09
CA ALA A 29 -0.12 -9.58 11.10
C ALA A 29 0.38 -9.11 9.73
N GLY A 30 1.20 -8.06 9.73
CA GLY A 30 1.73 -7.43 8.51
C GLY A 30 0.93 -6.23 7.99
N ASP A 31 -0.26 -5.96 8.54
CA ASP A 31 -0.99 -4.73 8.19
C ASP A 31 -0.24 -3.49 8.68
N VAL A 32 -0.24 -2.45 7.85
CA VAL A 32 0.25 -1.13 8.21
C VAL A 32 -0.90 -0.35 8.84
N VAL A 33 -0.64 0.30 9.96
CA VAL A 33 -1.63 1.09 10.71
C VAL A 33 -1.04 2.44 11.07
N ASP A 34 -1.92 3.44 11.22
CA ASP A 34 -1.54 4.74 11.74
C ASP A 34 -1.63 4.72 13.28
N PHE A 35 -0.56 5.12 13.96
CA PHE A 35 -0.57 5.34 15.41
C PHE A 35 -0.59 6.84 15.71
N VAL A 36 -1.73 7.33 16.19
CA VAL A 36 -1.97 8.76 16.41
C VAL A 36 -2.05 9.03 17.92
N VAL A 37 -1.34 10.05 18.40
CA VAL A 37 -1.43 10.51 19.79
C VAL A 37 -2.32 11.74 19.86
N ARG A 38 -3.46 11.65 20.56
CA ARG A 38 -4.40 12.75 20.80
C ARG A 38 -4.82 12.76 22.26
N ASP A 39 -4.79 13.93 22.90
CA ASP A 39 -5.23 14.12 24.29
C ASP A 39 -4.61 13.13 25.29
N GLY A 40 -3.31 12.80 25.09
CA GLY A 40 -2.59 11.83 25.93
C GLY A 40 -2.99 10.36 25.71
N ARG A 41 -3.76 10.07 24.66
CA ARG A 41 -4.20 8.71 24.28
C ARG A 41 -3.57 8.31 22.95
N GLY A 42 -3.04 7.09 22.89
CA GLY A 42 -2.64 6.46 21.63
C GLY A 42 -3.84 5.79 20.97
N MET A 43 -4.10 6.11 19.72
CA MET A 43 -5.13 5.51 18.87
C MET A 43 -4.47 4.77 17.72
N ILE A 44 -4.92 3.54 17.47
CA ILE A 44 -4.55 2.76 16.29
C ILE A 44 -5.70 2.93 15.30
N GLU A 45 -5.39 3.46 14.13
CA GLU A 45 -6.34 3.59 13.02
C GLU A 45 -5.86 2.70 11.87
N THR A 46 -6.79 2.06 11.16
CA THR A 46 -6.45 1.35 9.91
C THR A 46 -5.82 2.36 8.97
N ALA A 47 -4.60 2.08 8.48
CA ALA A 47 -3.92 3.00 7.57
C ALA A 47 -4.85 3.23 6.38
N ARG A 48 -5.22 4.48 6.15
CA ARG A 48 -5.98 4.79 4.94
C ARG A 48 -5.06 4.45 3.76
N PRO A 49 -5.51 3.64 2.79
CA PRO A 49 -4.69 3.43 1.61
C PRO A 49 -4.36 4.81 1.06
N LYS A 50 -3.07 5.10 0.88
CA LYS A 50 -2.67 6.25 0.08
C LYS A 50 -3.30 6.02 -1.27
N LEU A 51 -4.33 6.80 -1.57
CA LEU A 51 -4.93 6.79 -2.89
C LEU A 51 -3.79 7.04 -3.87
N ALA A 52 -3.75 6.25 -4.94
CA ALA A 52 -2.85 6.55 -6.04
C ALA A 52 -3.03 8.03 -6.43
N PRO A 53 -1.96 8.73 -6.81
CA PRO A 53 -2.08 10.10 -7.30
C PRO A 53 -3.14 10.16 -8.40
N SER A 54 -3.89 11.26 -8.47
CA SER A 54 -4.92 11.39 -9.50
C SER A 54 -4.29 11.36 -10.89
N LEU A 55 -5.06 11.04 -11.93
CA LEU A 55 -4.58 11.15 -13.31
C LEU A 55 -4.03 12.56 -13.59
N ALA A 56 -4.65 13.59 -13.03
CA ALA A 56 -4.17 14.97 -13.15
C ALA A 56 -2.79 15.16 -12.50
N ASP A 57 -2.56 14.60 -11.31
CA ASP A 57 -1.26 14.67 -10.62
C ASP A 57 -0.19 13.91 -11.41
N ILE A 58 -0.53 12.72 -11.93
CA ILE A 58 0.38 11.92 -12.75
C ILE A 58 0.77 12.67 -14.03
N VAL A 59 -0.20 13.26 -14.74
CA VAL A 59 0.08 14.04 -15.95
C VAL A 59 0.89 15.31 -15.64
N ALA A 60 0.60 15.98 -14.53
CA ALA A 60 1.40 17.12 -14.07
C ALA A 60 2.85 16.72 -13.79
N GLU A 61 3.05 15.55 -13.17
CA GLU A 61 4.39 15.03 -12.88
C GLU A 61 5.14 14.64 -14.15
N ILE A 62 4.48 13.99 -15.13
CA ILE A 62 5.06 13.71 -16.45
C ILE A 62 5.54 15.00 -17.12
N ARG A 63 4.73 16.07 -17.09
CA ARG A 63 5.11 17.38 -17.64
C ARG A 63 6.25 18.04 -16.88
N ARG A 64 6.31 17.87 -15.55
CA ARG A 64 7.38 18.42 -14.69
C ARG A 64 8.71 17.73 -14.94
N LEU A 65 8.69 16.41 -15.12
CA LEU A 65 9.88 15.60 -15.40
C LEU A 65 10.41 15.81 -16.82
N GLY A 66 9.56 16.21 -17.76
CA GLY A 66 9.98 16.50 -19.12
C GLY A 66 10.25 15.25 -19.97
N PRO A 67 10.37 15.43 -21.30
CA PRO A 67 10.52 14.34 -22.25
C PRO A 67 11.82 13.53 -22.08
N GLU A 68 12.84 14.09 -21.43
CA GLU A 68 14.10 13.40 -21.13
C GLU A 68 13.94 12.21 -20.16
N ASN A 69 12.83 12.19 -19.41
CA ASN A 69 12.48 11.11 -18.50
C ASN A 69 11.40 10.17 -19.08
N GLU A 70 11.03 10.33 -20.35
CA GLU A 70 10.09 9.43 -21.02
C GLU A 70 10.73 8.03 -21.17
N PRO A 71 10.09 6.97 -20.66
CA PRO A 71 10.62 5.62 -20.80
C PRO A 71 10.60 5.20 -22.28
N PRO A 72 11.59 4.43 -22.74
CA PRO A 72 11.59 3.94 -24.11
C PRO A 72 10.37 3.03 -24.34
N THR A 73 9.80 3.11 -25.54
CA THR A 73 8.82 2.12 -25.97
C THR A 73 9.51 0.75 -26.05
N VAL A 74 8.98 -0.22 -25.31
CA VAL A 74 9.50 -1.59 -25.31
C VAL A 74 8.80 -2.38 -26.41
N ASP A 75 9.58 -2.90 -27.35
CA ASP A 75 9.13 -3.91 -28.30
C ASP A 75 9.13 -5.27 -27.59
N TRP A 76 7.93 -5.81 -27.34
CA TRP A 76 7.73 -7.10 -26.69
C TRP A 76 7.90 -8.29 -27.66
N GLY A 77 8.19 -8.01 -28.93
CA GLY A 77 8.28 -9.00 -29.99
C GLY A 77 6.92 -9.28 -30.64
N PRO A 78 6.88 -10.20 -31.62
CA PRO A 78 5.64 -10.56 -32.29
C PRO A 78 4.68 -11.23 -31.31
N ASP A 79 3.37 -11.12 -31.56
CA ASP A 79 2.34 -11.80 -30.78
C ASP A 79 2.70 -13.28 -30.61
N VAL A 80 2.65 -13.79 -29.39
CA VAL A 80 2.88 -15.22 -29.06
C VAL A 80 1.67 -15.75 -28.28
N GLY A 81 1.10 -16.87 -28.75
CA GLY A 81 -0.07 -17.48 -28.12
C GLY A 81 -0.96 -18.24 -29.11
N SER A 82 -1.75 -19.17 -28.62
CA SER A 82 -2.73 -19.94 -29.41
C SER A 82 -4.06 -19.19 -29.60
N GLU A 83 -4.26 -18.08 -28.90
CA GLU A 83 -5.47 -17.24 -28.96
C GLU A 83 -5.39 -16.15 -30.04
N ARG A 84 -4.41 -16.23 -30.96
CA ARG A 84 -4.29 -15.27 -32.06
C ARG A 84 -5.55 -15.33 -32.94
N PHE A 85 -6.23 -14.21 -33.09
CA PHE A 85 -7.25 -14.04 -34.11
C PHE A 85 -6.55 -13.84 -35.44
N TYR A 86 -6.72 -14.79 -36.37
CA TYR A 86 -6.34 -14.59 -37.76
C TYR A 86 -7.57 -14.01 -38.48
N ASP A 87 -7.42 -12.83 -39.07
CA ASP A 87 -8.37 -12.39 -40.08
C ASP A 87 -8.26 -13.37 -41.26
N HIS A 88 -9.30 -14.18 -41.48
CA HIS A 88 -9.38 -15.05 -42.65
C HIS A 88 -9.77 -14.19 -43.86
N GLU A 89 -8.89 -14.12 -44.87
CA GLU A 89 -9.22 -13.63 -46.22
C GLU A 89 -10.28 -14.49 -46.92
#